data_AF-A0A1V5AS14-F1
#
_entry.id   AF-A0A1V5AS14-F1
#
_cell.length_a   1.000
_cell.length_b   1.000
_cell.length_c   1.000
_cell.angle_alpha   90.00
_cell.angle_beta   90.00
_cell.angle_gamma   90.00
#
_symmetry.space_group_name_H-M   'P 1'
#
loop_
_entity.id
_entity.type
_entity.pdbx_description
1 polymer ?
#
loop_
_entity_poly.entity_id
_entity_poly.type
_entity_poly.pdbx_seq_one_letter_code
_entity_poly.pdbx_strand_id
1 'polypeptide(L)'
;MAVPSALAAARRNKRVPAERLAGRRIAIDGYNVLITAESLLSGASVYLCDDGFLRDARGIFRRYRSSEATVPAISEVLSILKESGVAGAEVILDQQISRSGELAATIQGMMVDFGVPGFATTARDADRRLKVAPHPVATGDGAIIDVALEAVDLPAEVAKRRGISPLIL
;
A
#
# COMPACT_ATOMS: atom_id res chain seq x y z
N MET A 1 -21.88 14.11 12.74
CA MET A 1 -20.42 14.11 12.45
C MET A 1 -19.75 13.44 13.63
N ALA A 2 -19.35 12.17 13.51
CA ALA A 2 -18.65 11.48 14.60
C ALA A 2 -17.31 12.19 14.82
N VAL A 3 -17.00 12.54 16.07
CA VAL A 3 -15.66 13.05 16.42
C VAL A 3 -14.72 11.86 16.27
N PRO A 4 -13.69 11.93 15.40
CA PRO A 4 -12.73 10.84 15.25
C PRO A 4 -12.08 10.57 16.60
N SER A 5 -11.86 9.29 16.93
CA SER A 5 -11.11 8.94 18.14
C SER A 5 -9.74 9.63 18.12
N ALA A 6 -9.15 9.89 19.29
CA ALA A 6 -7.80 10.47 19.36
C ALA A 6 -6.77 9.66 18.56
N LEU A 7 -6.94 8.33 18.50
CA LEU A 7 -6.12 7.43 17.70
C LEU A 7 -6.34 7.66 16.19
N ALA A 8 -7.59 7.77 15.73
CA ALA A 8 -7.89 8.05 14.33
C ALA A 8 -7.33 9.40 13.87
N ALA A 9 -7.44 10.43 14.72
CA ALA A 9 -6.83 11.74 14.45
C ALA A 9 -5.29 11.65 14.37
N ALA A 10 -4.65 10.90 15.26
CA ALA A 10 -3.21 10.70 15.25
C ALA A 10 -2.73 10.00 13.96
N ARG A 11 -3.44 8.96 13.51
CA ARG A 11 -3.16 8.28 12.23
C ARG A 11 -3.32 9.21 11.04
N ARG A 12 -4.40 10.00 11.00
CA ARG A 12 -4.65 10.97 9.93
C ARG A 12 -3.52 11.99 9.81
N ASN A 13 -2.98 12.46 10.93
CA ASN A 13 -1.87 13.42 10.94
C ASN A 13 -0.55 12.85 10.39
N LYS A 14 -0.39 11.52 10.36
CA LYS A 14 0.77 10.86 9.75
C LYS A 14 0.62 10.66 8.24
N ARG A 15 -0.60 10.79 7.72
CA ARG A 15 -0.86 10.58 6.29
C ARG A 15 -0.21 11.72 5.50
N VAL A 16 0.66 11.35 4.57
CA VAL A 16 1.24 12.29 3.60
C VAL A 16 0.80 11.91 2.18
N PRO A 17 0.56 12.90 1.31
CA PRO A 17 0.16 12.62 -0.06
C PRO A 17 1.37 12.13 -0.87
N ALA A 18 1.15 11.39 -1.97
CA ALA A 18 2.22 10.73 -2.70
C ALA A 18 3.26 11.71 -3.30
N GLU A 19 2.86 12.95 -3.59
CA GLU A 19 3.75 14.01 -4.06
C GLU A 19 4.84 14.36 -3.02
N ARG A 20 4.62 14.07 -1.73
CA ARG A 20 5.62 14.24 -0.66
C ARG A 20 6.67 13.14 -0.62
N LEU A 21 6.63 12.18 -1.55
CA LEU A 21 7.63 11.12 -1.70
C LEU A 21 8.78 11.48 -2.65
N ALA A 22 8.71 12.61 -3.36
CA ALA A 22 9.73 13.04 -4.30
C ALA A 22 11.13 13.07 -3.65
N GLY A 23 12.08 12.34 -4.25
CA GLY A 23 13.46 12.22 -3.75
C GLY A 23 13.61 11.39 -2.46
N ARG A 24 12.55 10.74 -1.98
CA ARG A 24 12.55 9.96 -0.73
C ARG A 24 12.40 8.47 -1.02
N ARG A 25 12.85 7.65 -0.06
CA ARG A 25 12.56 6.22 -0.06
C ARG A 25 11.19 5.95 0.55
N ILE A 26 10.58 4.82 0.22
CA ILE A 26 9.31 4.34 0.80
C ILE A 26 9.37 2.84 1.06
N ALA A 27 8.84 2.39 2.19
CA ALA A 27 8.56 0.98 2.45
C ALA A 27 7.11 0.71 2.09
N ILE A 28 6.81 -0.44 1.50
CA ILE A 28 5.47 -0.78 1.02
C ILE A 28 5.08 -2.12 1.61
N ASP A 29 3.97 -2.13 2.33
CA ASP A 29 3.27 -3.36 2.71
C ASP A 29 2.58 -3.94 1.47
N GLY A 30 3.26 -4.88 0.82
CA GLY A 30 2.86 -5.36 -0.49
C GLY A 30 1.46 -5.96 -0.49
N TYR A 31 1.08 -6.72 0.54
CA TYR A 31 -0.25 -7.33 0.58
C TYR A 31 -1.34 -6.32 0.89
N ASN A 32 -1.13 -5.45 1.87
CA ASN A 32 -2.14 -4.47 2.23
C ASN A 32 -2.47 -3.52 1.06
N VAL A 33 -1.42 -3.04 0.39
CA VAL A 33 -1.56 -2.16 -0.77
C VAL A 33 -2.17 -2.89 -1.97
N LEU A 34 -1.63 -4.06 -2.34
CA LEU A 34 -2.11 -4.76 -3.54
C LEU A 34 -3.55 -5.26 -3.38
N ILE A 35 -3.93 -5.81 -2.22
CA ILE A 35 -5.30 -6.29 -2.01
C ILE A 35 -6.31 -5.15 -2.11
N THR A 36 -5.99 -3.99 -1.50
CA THR A 36 -6.89 -2.84 -1.54
C THR A 36 -6.98 -2.26 -2.96
N ALA A 37 -5.85 -2.18 -3.68
CA ALA A 37 -5.83 -1.75 -5.08
C ALA A 37 -6.57 -2.73 -6.01
N GLU A 38 -6.40 -4.05 -5.84
CA GLU A 38 -7.14 -5.08 -6.59
C GLU A 38 -8.65 -4.99 -6.32
N SER A 39 -9.03 -4.80 -5.05
CA SER A 39 -10.44 -4.61 -4.67
C SER A 39 -11.03 -3.37 -5.34
N LEU A 40 -10.33 -2.22 -5.37
CA LEU A 40 -10.76 -1.04 -6.11
C LEU A 40 -10.96 -1.34 -7.59
N LEU A 41 -9.95 -1.92 -8.25
CA LEU A 41 -9.98 -2.19 -9.69
C LEU A 41 -11.02 -3.24 -10.09
N SER A 42 -11.38 -4.13 -9.17
CA SER A 42 -12.39 -5.17 -9.38
C SER A 42 -13.81 -4.72 -9.02
N GLY A 43 -14.01 -3.46 -8.61
CA GLY A 43 -15.31 -2.95 -8.18
C GLY A 43 -15.80 -3.51 -6.84
N ALA A 44 -14.89 -4.01 -6.02
CA ALA A 44 -15.18 -4.48 -4.68
C ALA A 44 -15.42 -3.32 -3.70
N SER A 45 -16.11 -3.61 -2.60
CA SER A 45 -16.28 -2.67 -1.50
C SER A 45 -14.93 -2.36 -0.83
N VAL A 46 -14.47 -1.12 -1.00
CA VAL A 46 -13.34 -0.52 -0.28
C VAL A 46 -13.85 0.69 0.47
N TYR A 47 -13.43 0.83 1.72
CA TYR A 47 -13.96 1.83 2.64
C TYR A 47 -12.91 2.86 3.01
N LEU A 48 -13.29 4.13 2.98
CA LEU A 48 -12.58 5.21 3.63
C LEU A 48 -12.93 5.20 5.11
N CYS A 49 -11.96 4.81 5.95
CA CYS A 49 -12.12 4.76 7.39
C CYS A 49 -12.03 6.13 8.05
N ASP A 50 -12.43 6.22 9.31
CA ASP A 50 -12.42 7.45 10.12
C ASP A 50 -11.01 8.02 10.34
N ASP A 51 -9.96 7.21 10.24
CA ASP A 51 -8.57 7.65 10.25
C ASP A 51 -8.04 8.17 8.90
N GLY A 52 -8.87 8.14 7.85
CA GLY A 52 -8.55 8.69 6.54
C GLY A 52 -7.75 7.76 5.62
N PHE A 53 -7.68 6.46 5.94
CA PHE A 53 -7.07 5.42 5.09
C PHE A 53 -8.13 4.54 4.45
N LEU A 54 -7.85 4.07 3.23
CA LEU A 54 -8.64 3.07 2.54
C LEU A 54 -8.33 1.67 3.05
N ARG A 55 -9.38 0.89 3.26
CA ARG A 55 -9.27 -0.53 3.63
C ARG A 55 -10.29 -1.36 2.86
N ASP A 56 -9.81 -2.48 2.35
CA ASP A 56 -10.68 -3.55 1.85
C ASP A 56 -11.41 -4.22 3.04
N ALA A 57 -12.70 -4.51 2.87
CA ALA A 57 -13.51 -5.16 3.91
C ALA A 57 -13.38 -6.68 3.96
N ARG A 58 -12.75 -7.30 2.97
CA ARG A 58 -12.73 -8.74 2.84
C ARG A 58 -11.70 -9.40 3.76
N GLY A 59 -10.71 -8.64 4.28
CA GLY A 59 -9.75 -9.15 5.27
C GLY A 59 -8.95 -10.37 4.79
N ILE A 60 -8.85 -10.59 3.46
CA ILE A 60 -8.34 -11.84 2.85
C ILE A 60 -6.80 -11.86 2.84
N PHE A 61 -6.11 -10.96 3.55
CA PHE A 61 -4.65 -10.84 3.53
C PHE A 61 -3.93 -12.19 3.69
N ARG A 62 -4.41 -13.07 4.58
CA ARG A 62 -3.81 -14.40 4.86
C ARG A 62 -4.17 -15.51 3.87
N ARG A 63 -5.13 -15.29 2.97
CA ARG A 63 -5.57 -16.25 1.94
C ARG A 63 -5.41 -15.70 0.53
N TYR A 64 -4.56 -14.69 0.37
CA TYR A 64 -4.33 -14.05 -0.90
C TYR A 64 -3.97 -15.06 -1.99
N ARG A 65 -4.57 -14.87 -3.17
CA ARG A 65 -4.19 -15.51 -4.42
C ARG A 65 -4.21 -14.45 -5.50
N SER A 66 -3.18 -14.44 -6.33
CA SER A 66 -3.14 -13.56 -7.49
C SER A 66 -4.38 -13.79 -8.37
N SER A 67 -4.91 -12.69 -8.90
CA SER A 67 -6.08 -12.62 -9.74
C SER A 67 -5.76 -11.92 -11.06
N GLU A 68 -6.72 -11.85 -11.97
CA GLU A 68 -6.59 -11.05 -13.20
C GLU A 68 -6.37 -9.56 -12.89
N ALA A 69 -6.75 -9.09 -11.70
CA ALA A 69 -6.55 -7.71 -11.26
C ALA A 69 -5.16 -7.45 -10.67
N THR A 70 -4.36 -8.47 -10.36
CA THR A 70 -3.05 -8.30 -9.70
C THR A 70 -2.07 -7.49 -10.56
N VAL A 71 -1.89 -7.85 -11.83
CA VAL A 71 -0.96 -7.11 -12.73
C VAL A 71 -1.43 -5.67 -12.98
N PRO A 72 -2.72 -5.40 -13.24
CA PRO A 72 -3.26 -4.04 -13.26
C PRO A 72 -3.00 -3.27 -11.96
N ALA A 73 -3.20 -3.88 -10.79
CA ALA A 73 -2.98 -3.25 -9.50
C ALA A 73 -1.50 -2.89 -9.28
N ILE A 74 -0.58 -3.80 -9.59
CA ILE A 74 0.86 -3.51 -9.54
C ILE A 74 1.19 -2.35 -10.49
N SER A 75 0.66 -2.35 -11.71
CA SER A 75 0.90 -1.31 -12.71
C SER A 75 0.47 0.08 -12.23
N GLU A 76 -0.71 0.19 -11.62
CA GLU A 76 -1.20 1.46 -11.06
C GLU A 76 -0.30 1.94 -9.91
N VAL A 77 0.05 1.05 -8.98
CA VAL A 77 0.95 1.38 -7.85
C VAL A 77 2.32 1.84 -8.36
N LEU A 78 2.93 1.12 -9.30
CA LEU A 78 4.24 1.48 -9.86
C LEU A 78 4.19 2.79 -10.66
N SER A 79 3.09 3.05 -11.38
CA SER A 79 2.89 4.33 -12.05
C SER A 79 2.90 5.49 -11.07
N ILE A 80 2.16 5.37 -9.95
CA ILE A 80 2.10 6.39 -8.90
C ILE A 80 3.49 6.62 -8.31
N LEU A 81 4.24 5.56 -8.01
CA LEU A 81 5.61 5.69 -7.48
C LEU A 81 6.56 6.39 -8.46
N LYS A 82 6.45 6.07 -9.75
CA LYS A 82 7.21 6.72 -10.81
C LYS A 82 6.89 8.21 -10.91
N GLU A 83 5.60 8.55 -10.98
CA GLU A 83 5.11 9.93 -11.06
C GLU A 83 5.45 10.74 -9.81
N SER A 84 5.46 10.10 -8.65
CA SER A 84 5.86 10.70 -7.38
C SER A 84 7.37 10.96 -7.27
N GLY A 85 8.18 10.43 -8.19
CA GLY A 85 9.62 10.66 -8.21
C GLY A 85 10.36 10.09 -7.01
N VAL A 86 9.97 8.90 -6.52
CA VAL A 86 10.61 8.26 -5.37
C VAL A 86 12.09 7.96 -5.65
N ALA A 87 12.95 8.13 -4.64
CA ALA A 87 14.35 7.73 -4.72
C ALA A 87 14.54 6.20 -4.57
N GLY A 88 13.54 5.49 -4.04
CA GLY A 88 13.56 4.04 -3.92
C GLY A 88 12.29 3.49 -3.27
N ALA A 89 11.73 2.41 -3.82
CA ALA A 89 10.60 1.69 -3.24
C ALA A 89 11.04 0.30 -2.75
N GLU A 90 10.82 0.01 -1.47
CA GLU A 90 11.04 -1.32 -0.88
C GLU A 90 9.68 -2.00 -0.69
N VAL A 91 9.33 -2.93 -1.58
CA VAL A 91 8.11 -3.73 -1.45
C VAL A 91 8.41 -4.96 -0.60
N ILE A 92 7.69 -5.09 0.51
CA ILE A 92 7.86 -6.18 1.48
C ILE A 92 6.60 -7.04 1.45
N LEU A 93 6.78 -8.32 1.10
CA LEU A 93 5.72 -9.33 1.15
C LEU A 93 5.99 -10.29 2.32
N ASP A 94 4.95 -10.66 3.05
CA ASP A 94 5.05 -11.68 4.10
C ASP A 94 5.32 -13.05 3.48
N GLN A 95 6.50 -13.60 3.75
CA GLN A 95 6.94 -14.90 3.23
C GLN A 95 6.02 -16.07 3.62
N GLN A 96 5.21 -15.93 4.68
CA GLN A 96 4.29 -16.98 5.12
C GLN A 96 3.09 -17.14 4.18
N ILE A 97 2.82 -16.17 3.30
CA ILE A 97 1.76 -16.27 2.31
C ILE A 97 2.24 -17.09 1.10
N SER A 98 1.37 -17.97 0.61
CA SER A 98 1.69 -18.85 -0.53
C SER A 98 2.06 -18.03 -1.76
N ARG A 99 3.08 -18.47 -2.49
CA ARG A 99 3.59 -17.83 -3.73
C ARG A 99 4.09 -16.39 -3.57
N SER A 100 4.41 -15.95 -2.35
CA SER A 100 5.02 -14.63 -2.11
C SER A 100 6.28 -14.39 -2.93
N GLY A 101 7.11 -15.42 -3.14
CA GLY A 101 8.33 -15.32 -3.95
C GLY A 101 8.04 -15.08 -5.44
N GLU A 102 7.03 -15.74 -6.00
CA GLU A 102 6.60 -15.54 -7.39
C GLU A 102 6.04 -14.12 -7.58
N LEU A 103 5.25 -13.65 -6.62
CA LEU A 103 4.71 -12.29 -6.63
C LEU A 103 5.83 -11.24 -6.49
N ALA A 104 6.80 -11.45 -5.59
CA ALA A 104 7.96 -10.58 -5.45
C ALA A 104 8.76 -10.49 -6.77
N ALA A 105 9.00 -11.63 -7.43
CA ALA A 105 9.68 -11.67 -8.72
C ALA A 105 8.90 -10.92 -9.81
N THR A 106 7.56 -11.06 -9.83
CA THR A 106 6.68 -10.34 -10.75
C THR A 106 6.78 -8.83 -10.54
N ILE A 107 6.63 -8.37 -9.29
CA ILE A 107 6.73 -6.96 -8.94
C ILE A 107 8.13 -6.43 -9.30
N GLN A 108 9.19 -7.18 -8.99
CA GLN A 108 10.56 -6.80 -9.29
C GLN A 108 10.80 -6.59 -10.79
N GLY A 109 10.29 -7.49 -11.64
CA GLY A 109 10.37 -7.33 -13.10
C GLY A 109 9.64 -6.08 -13.57
N MET A 110 8.40 -5.88 -13.10
CA MET A 110 7.63 -4.69 -13.46
C MET A 110 8.25 -3.39 -12.94
N MET A 111 8.92 -3.39 -11.79
CA MET A 111 9.65 -2.21 -11.30
C MET A 111 10.76 -1.81 -12.28
N VAL A 112 11.49 -2.78 -12.84
CA VAL A 112 12.51 -2.53 -13.87
C VAL A 112 11.86 -1.96 -15.13
N ASP A 113 10.78 -2.56 -15.62
CA ASP A 113 10.09 -2.12 -16.84
C ASP A 113 9.51 -0.70 -16.69
N PHE A 114 8.98 -0.36 -15.53
CA PHE A 114 8.45 0.98 -15.24
C PHE A 114 9.56 2.00 -14.97
N GLY A 115 10.78 1.57 -14.65
CA GLY A 115 11.88 2.43 -14.23
C GLY A 115 11.71 2.97 -12.80
N VAL A 116 11.07 2.21 -11.92
CA VAL A 116 10.93 2.57 -10.49
C VAL A 116 12.15 2.03 -9.74
N PRO A 117 13.00 2.89 -9.14
CA PRO A 117 14.14 2.42 -8.37
C PRO A 117 13.66 1.67 -7.11
N GLY A 118 14.27 0.55 -6.79
CA GLY A 118 13.92 -0.21 -5.59
C GLY A 118 13.97 -1.72 -5.77
N PHE A 119 13.36 -2.43 -4.84
CA PHE A 119 13.32 -3.89 -4.84
C PHE A 119 12.04 -4.44 -4.21
N ALA A 120 11.63 -5.62 -4.66
CA ALA A 120 10.56 -6.41 -4.06
C ALA A 120 11.13 -7.67 -3.40
N THR A 121 10.86 -7.85 -2.11
CA THR A 121 11.40 -8.96 -1.32
C THR A 121 10.32 -9.64 -0.48
N THR A 122 10.63 -10.85 -0.04
CA THR A 122 9.83 -11.55 0.96
C THR A 122 10.54 -11.54 2.31
N ALA A 123 9.77 -11.45 3.39
CA ALA A 123 10.30 -11.47 4.74
C ALA A 123 9.37 -12.26 5.68
N ARG A 124 9.93 -13.08 6.58
CA ARG A 124 9.15 -13.72 7.67
C ARG A 124 8.70 -12.71 8.73
N ASP A 125 9.37 -11.56 8.79
CA ASP A 125 9.17 -10.51 9.78
C ASP A 125 8.73 -9.19 9.12
N ALA A 126 7.87 -9.28 8.09
CA ALA A 126 7.40 -8.15 7.29
C ALA A 126 6.86 -6.99 8.16
N ASP A 127 5.92 -7.29 9.07
CA ASP A 127 5.40 -6.34 10.07
C ASP A 127 6.52 -5.60 10.81
N ARG A 128 7.51 -6.35 11.32
CA ARG A 128 8.60 -5.77 12.11
C ARG A 128 9.44 -4.81 11.27
N ARG A 129 9.75 -5.18 10.03
CA ARG A 129 10.51 -4.33 9.09
C ARG A 129 9.77 -3.05 8.76
N LEU A 130 8.47 -3.14 8.49
CA LEU A 130 7.61 -1.98 8.21
C LEU A 130 7.52 -1.04 9.43
N LYS A 131 7.41 -1.59 10.64
CA LYS A 131 7.33 -0.82 11.89
C LYS A 131 8.60 -0.06 12.24
N VAL A 132 9.78 -0.54 11.81
CA VAL A 132 11.08 0.10 12.07
C VAL A 132 11.64 0.85 10.85
N ALA A 133 10.85 0.98 9.78
CA ALA A 133 11.28 1.65 8.56
C ALA A 133 11.59 3.14 8.86
N PRO A 134 12.78 3.65 8.46
CA PRO A 134 13.18 5.03 8.73
C PRO A 134 12.58 6.04 7.75
N HIS A 135 11.67 5.60 6.88
CA HIS A 135 11.07 6.38 5.80
C HIS A 135 9.55 6.13 5.76
N PRO A 136 8.77 6.92 4.97
CA PRO A 136 7.34 6.71 4.86
C PRO A 136 6.98 5.26 4.54
N VAL A 137 5.83 4.81 5.06
CA VAL A 137 5.32 3.46 4.86
C VAL A 137 3.99 3.51 4.11
N ALA A 138 3.86 2.79 3.00
CA ALA A 138 2.58 2.57 2.35
C ALA A 138 1.87 1.36 2.95
N THR A 139 0.83 1.61 3.72
CA THR A 139 -0.02 0.58 4.34
C THR A 139 -1.33 1.20 4.84
N GLY A 140 -2.38 0.41 4.89
CA GLY A 140 -3.62 0.66 5.61
C GLY A 140 -3.69 -0.06 6.96
N ASP A 141 -2.67 -0.82 7.36
CA ASP A 141 -2.63 -1.48 8.67
C ASP A 141 -2.44 -0.47 9.80
N GLY A 142 -3.45 -0.34 10.66
CA GLY A 142 -3.44 0.59 11.78
C GLY A 142 -2.26 0.40 12.72
N ALA A 143 -1.84 -0.84 13.01
CA ALA A 143 -0.75 -1.12 13.94
C ALA A 143 0.62 -0.71 13.38
N ILE A 144 0.76 -0.68 12.05
CA ILE A 144 1.96 -0.15 11.40
C ILE A 144 1.90 1.38 11.34
N ILE A 145 0.75 1.95 10.98
CA ILE A 145 0.55 3.41 10.96
C ILE A 145 0.79 4.00 12.36
N ASP A 146 0.40 3.32 13.42
CA ASP A 146 0.55 3.77 14.81
C ASP A 146 2.00 4.04 15.21
N VAL A 147 2.97 3.34 14.60
CA VAL A 147 4.40 3.50 14.89
C VAL A 147 5.21 4.12 13.75
N ALA A 148 4.69 4.11 12.51
CA ALA A 148 5.34 4.75 11.38
C ALA A 148 5.53 6.26 11.60
N LEU A 149 6.61 6.82 11.05
CA LEU A 149 6.85 8.27 11.08
C LEU A 149 5.81 9.01 10.23
N GLU A 150 5.64 8.53 9.01
CA GLU A 150 4.66 9.01 8.03
C GLU A 150 4.11 7.81 7.28
N ALA A 151 2.87 7.91 6.81
CA ALA A 151 2.21 6.86 6.06
C ALA A 151 1.62 7.40 4.76
N VAL A 152 1.61 6.57 3.71
CA VAL A 152 1.02 6.89 2.41
C VAL A 152 -0.06 5.89 2.08
N ASP A 153 -1.20 6.38 1.61
CA ASP A 153 -2.29 5.54 1.14
C ASP A 153 -2.22 5.41 -0.38
N LEU A 154 -1.37 4.50 -0.86
CA LEU A 154 -1.25 4.24 -2.30
C LEU A 154 -2.58 3.78 -2.93
N PRO A 155 -3.39 2.92 -2.29
CA PRO A 155 -4.73 2.62 -2.80
C PRO A 155 -5.63 3.86 -2.97
N ALA A 156 -5.56 4.85 -2.07
CA ALA A 156 -6.30 6.10 -2.26
C ALA A 156 -5.86 6.87 -3.52
N GLU A 157 -4.56 6.88 -3.83
CA GLU A 157 -4.06 7.49 -5.06
C GLU A 157 -4.51 6.71 -6.31
N VAL A 158 -4.59 5.37 -6.24
CA VAL A 158 -5.18 4.54 -7.31
C VAL A 158 -6.65 4.92 -7.51
N ALA A 159 -7.44 5.02 -6.43
CA ALA A 159 -8.84 5.39 -6.49
C ALA A 159 -9.03 6.77 -7.15
N LYS A 160 -8.24 7.77 -6.71
CA LYS A 160 -8.23 9.13 -7.27
C LYS A 160 -7.88 9.13 -8.76
N ARG A 161 -6.83 8.41 -9.16
CA ARG A 161 -6.37 8.33 -10.56
C ARG A 161 -7.39 7.66 -11.49
N ARG A 162 -8.12 6.67 -10.98
CA ARG A 162 -9.13 5.91 -11.73
C ARG A 162 -10.54 6.47 -11.62
N GLY A 163 -10.76 7.54 -10.83
CA GLY A 163 -12.08 8.10 -10.59
C GLY A 163 -13.03 7.16 -9.83
N ILE A 164 -12.48 6.27 -8.99
CA ILE A 164 -13.25 5.30 -8.19
C ILE A 164 -13.62 5.95 -6.86
N SER A 165 -14.91 6.00 -6.55
CA SER A 165 -15.40 6.49 -5.26
C SER A 165 -15.44 5.34 -4.23
N PRO A 166 -14.63 5.39 -3.15
CA PRO A 166 -14.73 4.43 -2.07
C PRO A 166 -16.02 4.64 -1.26
N LEU A 167 -16.46 3.59 -0.58
CA LEU A 167 -17.54 3.68 0.41
C LEU A 167 -17.04 4.44 1.64
N ILE A 168 -17.92 5.15 2.33
CA ILE A 168 -17.56 5.89 3.55
C ILE A 168 -18.13 5.11 4.74
N LEU A 169 -17.29 4.91 5.77
CA LEU A 169 -17.64 4.29 7.04
C LEU A 169 -18.02 5.35 8.09
#